data_AF-A0A4R2K832-F1
#
_entry.id   AF-A0A4R2K832-F1
#
_cell.length_a   1.000
_cell.length_b   1.000
_cell.length_c   1.000
_cell.angle_alpha   90.00
_cell.angle_beta   90.00
_cell.angle_gamma   90.00
#
_symmetry.space_group_name_H-M   'P 1'
#
loop_
_entity.id
_entity.type
_entity.pdbx_description
1 polymer ?
#
loop_
_entity_poly.entity_id
_entity_poly.type
_entity_poly.pdbx_seq_one_letter_code
_entity_poly.pdbx_strand_id
1 'polypeptide(L)'
;MAKEFAKSFYKSKAWKKCREGYIKSVFGLCERCKRPGYIVHHKTKLTPNNINDLYLTLSWENLEYLCQDCHNKEHHSNHKEITREGLMFDEKGNLIQSPL
;
A
#
# COMPACT_ATOMS: atom_id res chain seq x y z
N MET A 1 -2.32 1.87 8.95
CA MET A 1 -1.50 1.79 10.18
C MET A 1 -0.73 0.47 10.18
N ALA A 2 0.51 0.45 10.68
CA ALA A 2 1.31 -0.79 10.74
C ALA A 2 0.73 -1.80 11.73
N LYS A 3 0.75 -3.08 11.36
CA LYS A 3 0.43 -4.20 12.26
C LYS A 3 1.46 -4.29 13.39
N GLU A 4 1.08 -4.84 14.55
CA GLU A 4 1.93 -4.86 15.76
C GLU A 4 3.34 -5.40 15.50
N PHE A 5 3.43 -6.55 14.83
CA PHE A 5 4.71 -7.21 14.51
C PHE A 5 5.67 -6.33 13.70
N ALA A 6 5.17 -5.36 12.94
CA ALA A 6 5.96 -4.53 12.04
C ALA A 6 6.25 -3.13 12.61
N LYS A 7 5.69 -2.76 13.76
CA LYS A 7 5.85 -1.42 14.33
C LYS A 7 7.32 -1.08 14.60
N SER A 8 8.10 -2.02 15.14
CA SER A 8 9.53 -1.82 15.40
C SER A 8 10.31 -1.61 14.11
N PHE A 9 10.05 -2.44 13.09
CA PHE A 9 10.64 -2.33 11.75
C PHE A 9 10.38 -0.95 11.14
N TYR A 10 9.12 -0.52 11.07
CA TYR A 10 8.77 0.78 10.47
C TYR A 10 9.26 1.99 11.28
N LYS A 11 9.58 1.81 12.57
CA LYS A 11 10.23 2.86 13.40
C LYS A 11 11.75 2.84 13.29
N SER A 12 12.35 1.78 12.76
CA SER A 12 13.79 1.58 12.70
C SER A 12 14.51 2.64 11.86
N LYS A 13 15.76 2.92 12.20
CA LYS A 13 16.63 3.82 11.41
C LYS A 13 16.90 3.25 10.02
N ALA A 14 17.03 1.93 9.91
CA ALA A 14 17.29 1.22 8.65
C ALA A 14 16.15 1.44 7.64
N TRP A 15 14.90 1.21 8.05
CA TRP A 15 13.74 1.46 7.20
C TRP A 15 13.64 2.93 6.77
N LYS A 16 13.79 3.87 7.70
CA LYS A 16 13.69 5.32 7.39
C LYS A 16 14.71 5.72 6.32
N LYS A 17 15.97 5.30 6.47
CA LYS A 17 17.03 5.56 5.49
C LYS A 17 16.75 4.90 4.14
N CYS A 18 16.34 3.63 4.14
CA CYS A 18 15.99 2.91 2.90
C CYS A 18 14.84 3.61 2.17
N ARG A 19 13.76 3.93 2.88
CA ARG A 19 12.60 4.66 2.35
C ARG A 19 13.00 6.00 1.75
N GLU A 20 13.77 6.82 2.46
CA GLU A 20 14.21 8.12 1.98
C GLU A 20 15.11 8.01 0.74
N GLY A 21 16.04 7.05 0.73
CA GLY A 21 16.90 6.78 -0.42
C GLY A 21 16.09 6.35 -1.65
N TYR A 22 15.14 5.44 -1.47
CA TYR A 22 14.30 4.94 -2.55
C TYR A 22 13.38 6.04 -3.13
N ILE A 23 12.76 6.87 -2.27
CA ILE A 23 11.95 8.01 -2.76
C ILE A 23 12.79 8.97 -3.61
N LYS A 24 14.04 9.23 -3.21
CA LYS A 24 14.95 10.10 -3.96
C LYS A 24 15.35 9.49 -5.30
N SER A 25 15.61 8.18 -5.37
CA SER A 25 16.00 7.53 -6.63
C SER A 25 14.91 7.56 -7.70
N VAL A 26 13.64 7.62 -7.28
CA VAL A 26 12.47 7.74 -8.18
C VAL A 26 11.95 9.18 -8.29
N PHE A 27 12.78 10.17 -7.92
CA PHE A 27 12.50 11.61 -8.01
C PHE A 27 11.23 12.07 -7.27
N GLY A 28 10.80 11.33 -6.24
CA GLY A 28 9.56 11.64 -5.52
C GLY A 28 8.28 11.42 -6.34
N LEU A 29 8.37 10.71 -7.47
CA LEU A 29 7.24 10.45 -8.34
C LEU A 29 6.69 9.05 -8.15
N CYS A 30 5.37 8.91 -8.23
CA CYS A 30 4.69 7.63 -8.34
C CYS A 30 5.23 6.88 -9.56
N GLU A 31 5.71 5.67 -9.35
CA GLU A 31 6.37 4.90 -10.42
C GLU A 31 5.38 4.47 -11.51
N ARG A 32 4.09 4.34 -11.19
CA ARG A 32 3.03 3.96 -12.14
C ARG A 32 2.49 5.13 -12.95
N CYS A 33 2.14 6.25 -12.32
CA CYS A 33 1.43 7.36 -12.99
C CYS A 33 2.22 8.66 -13.10
N LYS A 34 3.45 8.71 -12.59
CA LYS A 34 4.38 9.85 -12.64
C LYS A 34 3.89 11.16 -11.98
N ARG A 35 2.76 11.14 -11.27
CA ARG A 35 2.32 12.18 -10.32
C ARG A 35 3.13 12.11 -9.02
N PRO A 36 3.11 13.13 -8.14
CA PRO A 36 3.76 13.04 -6.83
C PRO A 36 3.36 11.76 -6.06
N GLY A 37 4.36 11.05 -5.55
CA GLY A 37 4.15 9.85 -4.76
C GLY A 37 3.72 10.18 -3.33
N TYR A 38 3.35 9.14 -2.59
CA TYR A 38 2.86 9.27 -1.21
C TYR A 38 3.45 8.19 -0.30
N ILE A 39 3.39 6.93 -0.73
CA ILE A 39 3.74 5.76 0.09
C ILE A 39 4.72 4.84 -0.64
N VAL A 40 5.74 4.37 0.09
CA VAL A 40 6.58 3.26 -0.36
C VAL A 40 5.88 1.96 0.03
N HIS A 41 5.56 1.17 -0.98
CA HIS A 41 4.85 -0.09 -0.92
C HIS A 41 5.85 -1.26 -1.01
N HIS A 42 5.65 -2.30 -0.21
CA HIS A 42 6.37 -3.57 -0.36
C HIS A 42 5.59 -4.47 -1.33
N LYS A 43 6.19 -4.83 -2.47
CA LYS A 43 5.58 -5.71 -3.49
C LYS A 43 5.24 -7.07 -2.88
N THR A 44 6.19 -7.66 -2.14
CA THR A 44 5.94 -8.84 -1.31
C THR A 44 5.47 -8.41 0.07
N LYS A 45 4.28 -8.86 0.46
CA LYS A 45 3.66 -8.54 1.75
C LYS A 45 4.53 -9.01 2.92
N LEU A 46 4.77 -8.09 3.85
CA LEU A 46 5.43 -8.42 5.11
C LEU A 46 4.50 -9.19 6.06
N THR A 47 5.07 -10.18 6.72
CA THR A 47 4.45 -11.12 7.66
C THR A 47 5.37 -11.29 8.87
N PRO A 48 4.88 -11.80 10.01
CA PRO A 48 5.74 -12.11 11.15
C PRO A 48 6.92 -13.03 10.79
N ASN A 49 6.74 -13.93 9.82
CA ASN A 49 7.75 -14.91 9.43
C ASN A 49 8.85 -14.33 8.54
N ASN A 50 8.58 -13.22 7.82
CA ASN A 50 9.54 -12.64 6.86
C ASN A 50 10.03 -11.24 7.25
N ILE A 51 9.58 -10.67 8.38
CA ILE A 51 9.91 -9.30 8.80
C ILE A 51 11.40 -9.09 9.13
N ASN A 52 12.17 -10.16 9.30
CA ASN A 52 13.61 -10.11 9.55
C ASN A 52 14.45 -10.40 8.28
N ASP A 53 13.81 -10.71 7.15
CA ASP A 53 14.50 -10.93 5.88
C ASP A 53 14.81 -9.58 5.21
N LEU A 54 16.10 -9.25 5.11
CA LEU A 54 16.56 -7.98 4.55
C LEU A 54 16.29 -7.87 3.04
N TYR A 55 16.24 -9.00 2.32
CA TYR A 55 15.94 -9.01 0.89
C TYR A 55 14.48 -8.67 0.61
N LEU A 56 13.59 -8.92 1.57
CA LEU A 56 12.18 -8.53 1.46
C LEU A 56 11.91 -7.15 2.08
N THR A 57 12.59 -6.82 3.18
CA THR A 57 12.25 -5.62 3.95
C THR A 57 12.95 -4.36 3.47
N LEU A 58 14.20 -4.47 2.99
CA LEU A 58 15.05 -3.32 2.65
C LEU A 58 15.58 -3.31 1.21
N SER A 59 15.39 -4.38 0.44
CA SER A 59 15.78 -4.40 -0.98
C SER A 59 14.88 -3.50 -1.82
N TRP A 60 15.48 -2.62 -2.61
CA TRP A 60 14.77 -1.72 -3.52
C TRP A 60 13.99 -2.49 -4.59
N GLU A 61 14.44 -3.69 -4.96
CA GLU A 61 13.73 -4.57 -5.90
C GLU A 61 12.33 -4.95 -5.40
N ASN A 62 12.13 -5.02 -4.08
CA ASN A 62 10.84 -5.33 -3.45
C ASN A 62 10.04 -4.09 -3.05
N LEU A 63 10.49 -2.88 -3.42
CA LEU A 63 9.80 -1.62 -3.13
C LEU A 63 9.15 -1.04 -4.39
N GLU A 64 8.12 -0.23 -4.18
CA GLU A 64 7.51 0.61 -5.21
C GLU A 64 6.98 1.90 -4.57
N TYR A 65 7.28 3.07 -5.14
CA TYR A 65 6.77 4.33 -4.63
C TYR A 65 5.51 4.73 -5.39
N LEU A 66 4.40 4.86 -4.67
CA LEU A 66 3.07 5.04 -5.25
C LEU A 66 2.37 6.27 -4.69
N CYS A 67 1.55 6.91 -5.53
CA CYS A 67 0.50 7.80 -5.03
C CYS A 67 -0.61 6.98 -4.35
N GLN A 68 -1.45 7.64 -3.55
CA GLN A 68 -2.53 6.97 -2.81
C GLN A 68 -3.48 6.21 -3.74
N ASP A 69 -3.85 6.77 -4.91
CA ASP A 69 -4.74 6.12 -5.87
C ASP A 69 -4.16 4.80 -6.40
N CYS A 70 -2.89 4.84 -6.81
CA CYS A 70 -2.19 3.66 -7.35
C CYS A 70 -1.97 2.60 -6.28
N HIS A 71 -1.63 3.01 -5.05
CA HIS A 71 -1.52 2.10 -3.91
C HIS A 71 -2.86 1.45 -3.56
N ASN A 72 -3.95 2.22 -3.60
CA ASN A 72 -5.28 1.67 -3.36
C ASN A 72 -5.64 0.66 -4.46
N LYS A 73 -5.40 0.97 -5.73
CA LYS A 73 -5.64 0.02 -6.83
C LYS A 73 -4.87 -1.28 -6.65
N GLU A 74 -3.65 -1.25 -6.12
CA GLU A 74 -2.88 -2.47 -5.82
C GLU A 74 -3.54 -3.34 -4.73
N HIS A 75 -4.07 -2.72 -3.67
CA HIS A 75 -4.70 -3.46 -2.57
C HIS A 75 -6.19 -3.76 -2.78
N HIS A 76 -6.86 -3.02 -3.66
CA HIS A 76 -8.31 -3.08 -3.91
C HIS A 76 -8.66 -3.59 -5.32
N SER A 77 -7.67 -4.02 -6.11
CA SER A 77 -7.88 -4.70 -7.41
C SER A 77 -8.67 -6.01 -7.26
N ASN A 78 -8.71 -6.58 -6.06
CA ASN A 78 -9.66 -7.63 -5.71
C ASN A 78 -10.86 -6.98 -5.01
N HIS A 79 -11.92 -6.76 -5.79
CA HIS A 79 -13.30 -6.48 -5.40
C HIS A 79 -13.69 -6.91 -3.97
N LYS A 80 -13.25 -6.16 -2.95
CA LYS A 80 -14.04 -6.05 -1.74
C LYS A 80 -15.04 -4.97 -2.08
N GLU A 81 -16.26 -5.41 -2.33
CA GLU A 81 -17.41 -4.52 -2.41
C GLU A 81 -17.27 -3.46 -1.31
N ILE A 82 -17.38 -2.19 -1.70
CA ILE A 82 -17.37 -1.04 -0.76
C ILE A 82 -18.49 -1.23 0.28
N THR A 83 -19.52 -1.97 -0.14
CA THR A 83 -20.72 -2.35 0.56
C THR A 83 -20.64 -3.83 0.97
N ARG A 84 -21.44 -4.23 1.96
CA ARG A 84 -21.62 -5.67 2.27
C ARG A 84 -22.35 -6.34 1.09
N GLU A 85 -22.10 -7.63 0.87
CA GLU A 85 -22.85 -8.43 -0.10
C GLU A 85 -24.36 -8.16 0.00
N GLY A 86 -24.97 -7.86 -1.15
CA GLY A 86 -26.38 -7.49 -1.25
C GLY A 86 -26.68 -6.01 -0.94
N LEU A 87 -25.69 -5.13 -0.81
CA LEU A 87 -25.88 -3.69 -0.66
C LEU A 87 -25.20 -2.91 -1.81
N MET A 88 -25.79 -1.81 -2.25
CA MET A 88 -25.22 -0.88 -3.24
C MET A 88 -25.61 0.58 -2.94
N PHE A 89 -24.98 1.55 -3.60
CA PHE A 89 -25.41 2.95 -3.53
C PHE A 89 -26.38 3.28 -4.68
N ASP A 90 -27.49 3.97 -4.39
CA ASP A 90 -28.38 4.52 -5.42
C ASP A 90 -27.80 5.80 -6.05
N GLU A 91 -28.47 6.35 -7.05
CA GLU A 91 -28.06 7.59 -7.74
C GLU A 91 -28.00 8.83 -6.83
N LYS A 92 -28.66 8.77 -5.67
CA LYS A 92 -28.66 9.82 -4.65
C LYS A 92 -27.61 9.59 -3.57
N GLY A 93 -26.83 8.51 -3.67
CA GLY A 93 -25.81 8.13 -2.70
C GLY A 93 -26.35 7.45 -1.45
N ASN A 94 -27.60 6.98 -1.43
CA ASN A 94 -28.14 6.20 -0.31
C ASN A 94 -27.65 4.75 -0.40
N LEU A 95 -27.30 4.17 0.75
CA LEU A 95 -26.99 2.74 0.84
C LEU A 95 -28.30 1.92 0.83
N ILE A 96 -28.53 1.17 -0.23
CA ILE A 96 -29.73 0.36 -0.47
C ILE A 96 -29.39 -1.12 -0.61
N GLN A 97 -30.40 -1.98 -0.54
CA GLN A 97 -30.24 -3.39 -0.90
C GLN A 97 -30.13 -3.51 -2.43
N SER A 98 -29.16 -4.28 -2.91
CA SER A 98 -29.03 -4.56 -4.34
C SER A 98 -30.31 -5.24 -4.84
N PRO A 99 -30.87 -4.84 -5.99
CA PRO A 99 -31.86 -5.65 -6.68
C PRO A 99 -31.27 -7.05 -6.91
N LEU A 100 -32.05 -8.09 -6.63
CA LEU A 100 -31.69 -9.49 -6.90
C LEU A 100 -31.46 -9.71 -8.41
#